data_AF-A0A9P9DFD8-F1
#
_entry.id   AF-A0A9P9DFD8-F1
#
_cell.length_a   1.000
_cell.length_b   1.000
_cell.length_c   1.000
_cell.angle_alpha   90.00
_cell.angle_beta   90.00
_cell.angle_gamma   90.00
#
_symmetry.space_group_name_H-M   'P 1'
#
loop_
_entity.id
_entity.type
_entity.pdbx_description
1 polymer ?
#
loop_
_entity_poly.entity_id
_entity_poly.type
_entity_poly.pdbx_seq_one_letter_code
_entity_poly.pdbx_strand_id
1 'polypeptide(L)'
;MAEIFRVVAGALSVAALFNNVVDCFEYIQLGRNFGTDYQTCQVKLDIARLRLSRWEDAVKINNDSRFTEVNPSNDQVRTAKNTLEQLLNLFGNVYTESSKLKLAAREEELALFDPSTNTNQAVVAMRNTMRDLAHKRQKTTSLSNILGTL
;
A
#
# COMPACT_ATOMS: atom_id res chain seq x y z
N MET A 1 -0.98 -15.10 -9.65
CA MET A 1 -0.86 -13.64 -9.46
C MET A 1 0.21 -13.25 -8.45
N ALA A 2 0.29 -13.87 -7.26
CA ALA A 2 1.43 -13.66 -6.34
C ALA A 2 2.83 -13.82 -7.00
N GLU A 3 2.99 -14.79 -7.91
CA GLU A 3 4.22 -14.98 -8.67
C GLU A 3 4.57 -13.80 -9.59
N ILE A 4 3.57 -13.14 -10.17
CA ILE A 4 3.75 -11.93 -11.00
C ILE A 4 4.20 -10.78 -10.11
N PHE A 5 3.57 -10.59 -8.94
CA PHE A 5 4.00 -9.58 -7.97
C PHE A 5 5.45 -9.79 -7.54
N ARG A 6 5.88 -11.05 -7.33
CA ARG A 6 7.27 -11.37 -6.98
C ARG A 6 8.26 -11.04 -8.10
N VAL A 7 7.93 -11.41 -9.33
CA VAL A 7 8.77 -11.13 -10.51
C VAL A 7 8.89 -9.62 -10.73
N VAL A 8 7.76 -8.90 -10.69
CA VAL A 8 7.74 -7.44 -10.83
C VAL A 8 8.53 -6.78 -9.70
N ALA A 9 8.34 -7.21 -8.45
CA ALA A 9 9.02 -6.65 -7.29
C ALA A 9 10.56 -6.70 -7.44
N GLY A 10 11.11 -7.83 -7.87
CA GLY A 10 12.57 -8.00 -8.02
C GLY A 10 13.20 -7.04 -9.04
N ALA A 11 12.45 -6.62 -10.06
CA ALA A 11 12.90 -5.72 -11.11
C ALA A 11 12.79 -4.23 -10.76
N LEU A 12 12.19 -3.88 -9.62
CA LEU A 12 11.97 -2.50 -9.21
C LEU A 12 13.11 -2.00 -8.29
N SER A 13 13.37 -0.70 -8.37
CA SER A 13 14.22 0.01 -7.40
C SER A 13 13.50 0.16 -6.06
N VAL A 14 14.22 0.57 -5.01
CA VAL A 14 13.61 0.82 -3.69
C VAL A 14 12.55 1.91 -3.76
N ALA A 15 12.82 3.00 -4.48
CA ALA A 15 11.86 4.09 -4.67
C ALA A 15 10.57 3.61 -5.37
N ALA A 16 10.72 2.83 -6.44
CA ALA A 16 9.57 2.29 -7.15
C ALA A 16 8.78 1.26 -6.31
N LEU A 17 9.46 0.38 -5.58
CA LEU A 17 8.84 -0.56 -4.65
C LEU A 17 8.04 0.16 -3.57
N PHE A 18 8.63 1.21 -2.97
CA PHE A 18 7.96 2.01 -1.95
C PHE A 18 6.64 2.58 -2.47
N ASN A 19 6.66 3.22 -3.66
CA ASN A 19 5.46 3.80 -4.25
C ASN A 19 4.39 2.73 -4.50
N ASN A 20 4.76 1.58 -5.07
CA ASN A 20 3.82 0.48 -5.29
C ASN A 20 3.24 -0.05 -3.98
N VAL A 21 4.05 -0.23 -2.93
CA VAL A 21 3.58 -0.69 -1.61
C VAL A 21 2.61 0.32 -0.98
N VAL A 22 2.89 1.62 -1.06
CA VAL A 22 2.00 2.66 -0.54
C VAL A 22 0.69 2.73 -1.31
N ASP A 23 0.75 2.58 -2.64
CA ASP A 23 -0.43 2.57 -3.51
C ASP A 23 -1.31 1.35 -3.24
N CYS A 24 -0.74 0.18 -2.92
CA CYS A 24 -1.50 -1.02 -2.55
C CYS A 24 -2.53 -0.77 -1.42
N PHE A 25 -2.24 0.14 -0.48
CA PHE A 25 -3.16 0.47 0.61
C PHE A 25 -4.46 1.13 0.14
N GLU A 26 -4.45 1.88 -0.97
CA GLU A 26 -5.65 2.56 -1.49
C GLU A 26 -6.66 1.59 -2.12
N TYR A 27 -6.19 0.40 -2.52
CA TYR A 27 -7.05 -0.61 -3.14
C TYR A 27 -7.66 -1.59 -2.13
N ILE A 28 -7.28 -1.53 -0.85
CA ILE A 28 -7.80 -2.42 0.18
C ILE A 28 -9.23 -2.01 0.54
N GLN A 29 -10.15 -2.96 0.41
CA GLN A 29 -11.52 -2.85 0.90
C GLN A 29 -11.76 -3.93 1.96
N LEU A 30 -12.52 -3.59 3.00
CA LEU A 30 -12.90 -4.54 4.05
C LEU A 30 -14.34 -4.99 3.84
N GLY A 31 -14.57 -6.31 3.92
CA GLY A 31 -15.91 -6.90 3.80
C GLY A 31 -16.81 -6.52 4.98
N ARG A 32 -18.14 -6.63 4.81
CA ARG A 32 -19.12 -6.38 5.89
C ARG A 32 -18.92 -7.30 7.10
N ASN A 33 -18.35 -8.48 6.88
CA ASN A 33 -18.04 -9.46 7.92
C ASN A 33 -17.07 -8.95 9.00
N PHE A 34 -16.33 -7.86 8.76
CA PHE A 34 -15.55 -7.19 9.81
C PHE A 34 -16.43 -6.55 10.89
N GLY A 35 -17.72 -6.29 10.63
CA GLY A 35 -18.69 -5.84 11.62
C GLY A 35 -18.18 -4.70 12.50
N THR A 36 -18.15 -4.92 13.82
CA THR A 36 -17.70 -3.94 14.82
C THR A 36 -16.21 -3.61 14.73
N ASP A 37 -15.39 -4.49 14.16
CA ASP A 37 -13.96 -4.30 14.05
C ASP A 37 -13.55 -3.48 12.81
N TYR A 38 -14.49 -3.21 11.89
CA TYR A 38 -14.22 -2.49 10.64
C TYR A 38 -13.44 -1.19 10.86
N GLN A 39 -13.91 -0.32 11.76
CA GLN A 39 -13.29 0.99 12.00
C GLN A 39 -11.87 0.83 12.53
N THR A 40 -11.67 -0.08 13.49
CA THR A 40 -10.36 -0.36 14.09
C THR A 40 -9.40 -0.94 13.07
N CYS A 41 -9.84 -1.92 12.29
CA CYS A 41 -9.03 -2.55 11.24
C CYS A 41 -8.63 -1.52 10.18
N GLN A 42 -9.53 -0.62 9.80
CA GLN A 42 -9.14 0.36 8.79
C GLN A 42 -8.23 1.46 9.31
N VAL A 43 -8.42 1.92 10.55
CA VAL A 43 -7.47 2.85 11.18
C VAL A 43 -6.08 2.20 11.29
N LYS A 44 -5.98 0.89 11.56
CA LYS A 44 -4.70 0.17 11.56
C LYS A 44 -4.01 0.19 10.18
N LEU A 45 -4.78 0.02 9.10
CA LEU A 45 -4.25 0.14 7.73
C LEU A 45 -3.75 1.56 7.44
N ASP A 46 -4.53 2.58 7.82
CA ASP A 46 -4.16 3.99 7.63
C ASP A 46 -2.89 4.35 8.43
N ILE A 47 -2.76 3.85 9.66
CA ILE A 47 -1.54 4.00 10.49
C ILE A 47 -0.34 3.31 9.84
N ALA A 48 -0.50 2.09 9.33
CA ALA A 48 0.58 1.34 8.68
C ALA A 48 1.09 2.09 7.45
N ARG A 49 0.19 2.60 6.61
CA ARG A 49 0.54 3.45 5.47
C ARG A 49 1.25 4.73 5.90
N LEU A 50 0.75 5.41 6.94
CA LEU A 50 1.37 6.64 7.45
C LEU A 50 2.78 6.37 7.99
N ARG A 51 3.02 5.22 8.63
CA ARG A 51 4.34 4.81 9.11
C ARG A 51 5.33 4.62 7.96
N LEU A 52 4.91 3.97 6.86
CA LEU A 52 5.72 3.85 5.65
C LEU A 52 6.02 5.22 5.04
N SER A 53 5.02 6.09 4.91
CA SER A 53 5.23 7.45 4.39
C SER A 53 6.22 8.28 5.22
N ARG A 54 6.24 8.07 6.55
CA ARG A 54 7.18 8.75 7.44
C ARG A 54 8.60 8.22 7.28
N TRP A 55 8.76 6.92 7.04
CA TRP A 55 10.06 6.33 6.77
C TRP A 55 10.66 6.90 5.48
N GLU A 56 9.85 7.05 4.43
CA GLU A 56 10.30 7.65 3.16
C GLU A 56 10.82 9.07 3.34
N ASP A 57 10.06 9.95 4.00
CA ASP A 57 10.45 11.33 4.31
C ASP A 57 11.75 11.39 5.15
N ALA A 58 11.89 10.49 6.12
CA ALA A 58 13.06 10.42 6.98
C ALA A 58 14.34 10.01 6.25
N VAL A 59 14.26 9.08 5.30
CA VAL A 59 15.42 8.62 4.51
C VAL A 59 15.58 9.37 3.19
N LYS A 60 14.65 10.26 2.86
CA LYS A 60 14.61 11.07 1.64
C LYS A 60 14.77 10.21 0.38
N ILE A 61 13.95 9.16 0.26
CA ILE A 61 14.05 8.18 -0.85
C ILE A 61 14.19 8.85 -2.21
N ASN A 62 13.46 9.93 -2.45
CA ASN A 62 13.45 10.63 -3.73
C ASN A 62 14.70 11.48 -4.01
N ASN A 63 15.51 11.79 -2.99
CA ASN A 63 16.69 12.66 -3.10
C ASN A 63 18.02 11.90 -2.97
N ASP A 64 17.97 10.58 -2.82
CA ASP A 64 19.15 9.75 -2.62
C ASP A 64 19.23 8.69 -3.73
N SER A 65 20.23 8.84 -4.60
CA SER A 65 20.41 8.04 -5.81
C SER A 65 20.53 6.54 -5.52
N ARG A 66 20.96 6.16 -4.31
CA ARG A 66 21.08 4.75 -3.92
C ARG A 66 19.74 4.02 -3.97
N PHE A 67 18.63 4.73 -3.75
CA PHE A 67 17.29 4.16 -3.79
C PHE A 67 16.73 4.01 -5.22
N THR A 68 17.41 4.56 -6.22
CA THR A 68 17.03 4.41 -7.64
C THR A 68 17.67 3.19 -8.32
N GLU A 69 18.68 2.59 -7.69
CA GLU A 69 19.34 1.38 -8.17
C GLU A 69 18.44 0.15 -7.97
N VAL A 70 18.31 -0.68 -9.01
CA VAL A 70 17.61 -1.99 -8.91
C VAL A 70 18.41 -2.99 -8.08
N ASN A 71 19.75 -2.92 -8.15
CA ASN A 71 20.65 -3.80 -7.40
C ASN A 71 21.59 -2.98 -6.52
N PRO A 72 21.09 -2.43 -5.39
CA PRO A 72 21.86 -1.54 -4.54
C PRO A 72 23.04 -2.28 -3.88
N SER A 73 24.22 -1.69 -3.98
CA SER A 73 25.44 -2.22 -3.35
C SER A 73 25.41 -2.06 -1.82
N ASN A 74 24.85 -0.95 -1.33
CA ASN A 74 24.75 -0.63 0.10
C ASN A 74 23.83 -1.61 0.84
N ASP A 75 24.32 -2.20 1.94
CA ASP A 75 23.60 -3.22 2.70
C ASP A 75 22.29 -2.71 3.31
N GLN A 76 22.25 -1.48 3.83
CA GLN A 76 21.04 -0.91 4.42
C GLN A 76 19.96 -0.68 3.35
N VAL A 77 20.36 -0.20 2.17
CA VAL A 77 19.45 -0.01 1.03
C VAL A 77 18.96 -1.35 0.48
N ARG A 78 19.82 -2.37 0.45
CA ARG A 78 19.44 -3.75 0.10
C ARG A 78 18.46 -4.35 1.09
N THR A 79 18.65 -4.15 2.39
CA THR A 79 17.67 -4.55 3.42
C THR A 79 16.33 -3.86 3.18
N ALA A 80 16.32 -2.55 2.93
CA ALA A 80 15.10 -1.83 2.61
C ALA A 80 14.40 -2.39 1.35
N LYS A 81 15.16 -2.68 0.28
CA LYS A 81 14.64 -3.33 -0.93
C LYS A 81 13.93 -4.64 -0.60
N ASN A 82 14.63 -5.57 0.06
CA ASN A 82 14.11 -6.89 0.39
C ASN A 82 12.85 -6.79 1.27
N THR A 83 12.81 -5.85 2.22
CA THR A 83 11.62 -5.62 3.05
C THR A 83 10.43 -5.13 2.23
N LEU A 84 10.63 -4.18 1.31
CA LEU A 84 9.55 -3.69 0.46
C LEU A 84 9.08 -4.75 -0.56
N GLU A 85 9.99 -5.56 -1.11
CA GLU A 85 9.63 -6.71 -1.95
C GLU A 85 8.75 -7.70 -1.17
N GLN A 86 9.10 -8.00 0.09
CA GLN A 86 8.29 -8.86 0.96
C GLN A 86 6.90 -8.25 1.21
N LEU A 87 6.80 -6.94 1.48
CA LEU A 87 5.51 -6.27 1.65
C LEU A 87 4.66 -6.34 0.37
N LEU A 88 5.24 -6.10 -0.79
CA LEU A 88 4.53 -6.20 -2.07
C LEU A 88 4.06 -7.64 -2.36
N ASN A 89 4.87 -8.63 -1.99
CA ASN A 89 4.47 -10.05 -2.07
C ASN A 89 3.32 -10.39 -1.11
N LEU A 90 3.32 -9.82 0.10
CA LEU A 90 2.19 -10.00 1.03
C LEU A 90 0.89 -9.45 0.44
N PHE A 91 0.93 -8.29 -0.22
CA PHE A 91 -0.23 -7.77 -0.97
C PHE A 91 -0.66 -8.71 -2.10
N GLY A 92 0.27 -9.23 -2.89
CA GLY A 92 -0.03 -10.19 -3.96
C GLY A 92 -0.67 -11.49 -3.44
N ASN A 93 -0.24 -11.96 -2.27
CA ASN A 93 -0.83 -13.13 -1.60
C ASN A 93 -2.25 -12.83 -1.13
N VAL A 94 -2.46 -11.71 -0.42
CA VAL A 94 -3.80 -11.30 0.05
C VAL A 94 -4.74 -11.11 -1.13
N TYR A 95 -4.30 -10.49 -2.23
CA TYR A 95 -5.09 -10.36 -3.45
C TYR A 95 -5.46 -11.73 -4.03
N THR A 96 -4.53 -12.68 -4.06
CA THR A 96 -4.78 -14.03 -4.59
C THR A 96 -5.84 -14.74 -3.73
N GLU A 97 -5.74 -14.66 -2.41
CA GLU A 97 -6.74 -15.26 -1.50
C GLU A 97 -8.10 -14.56 -1.59
N SER A 98 -8.13 -13.23 -1.65
CA SER A 98 -9.35 -12.47 -1.86
C SER A 98 -10.03 -12.80 -3.19
N SER A 99 -9.25 -13.04 -4.25
CA SER A 99 -9.77 -13.41 -5.57
C SER A 99 -10.42 -14.80 -5.54
N LYS A 100 -9.81 -15.76 -4.83
CA LYS A 100 -10.39 -17.10 -4.64
C LYS A 100 -11.70 -17.03 -3.87
N LEU A 101 -11.73 -16.23 -2.80
CA LEU A 101 -12.95 -16.01 -2.02
C LEU A 101 -14.06 -15.43 -2.91
N LYS A 102 -13.76 -14.44 -3.75
CA LYS A 102 -14.72 -13.85 -4.69
C LYS A 102 -15.32 -14.86 -5.67
N LEU A 103 -14.55 -15.87 -6.08
CA LEU A 103 -15.04 -16.92 -6.97
C LEU A 103 -15.90 -17.97 -6.25
N ALA A 104 -15.71 -18.17 -4.95
CA ALA A 104 -16.38 -19.19 -4.15
C ALA A 104 -17.60 -18.69 -3.37
N ALA A 105 -17.65 -17.40 -3.07
CA ALA A 105 -18.64 -16.79 -2.18
C ALA A 105 -19.95 -16.41 -2.90
N ARG A 106 -21.04 -16.38 -2.15
CA ARG A 106 -22.33 -15.83 -2.63
C ARG A 106 -22.27 -14.31 -2.63
N GLU A 107 -23.10 -13.67 -3.46
CA GLU A 107 -23.10 -12.20 -3.63
C GLU A 107 -23.34 -11.44 -2.32
N GLU A 108 -24.13 -12.01 -1.41
CA GLU A 108 -24.40 -11.49 -0.06
C GLU A 108 -23.16 -11.49 0.85
N GLU A 109 -22.27 -12.48 0.69
CA GLU A 109 -21.03 -12.63 1.47
C GLU A 109 -19.92 -11.69 0.97
N LEU A 110 -20.04 -11.22 -0.27
CA LEU A 110 -19.13 -10.24 -0.90
C LEU A 110 -19.53 -8.79 -0.63
N ALA A 111 -20.61 -8.58 0.11
CA ALA A 111 -21.07 -7.26 0.44
C ALA A 111 -19.98 -6.49 1.22
N LEU A 112 -19.61 -5.32 0.69
CA LEU A 112 -18.58 -4.45 1.24
C LEU A 112 -19.15 -3.57 2.34
N PHE A 113 -18.35 -3.27 3.36
CA PHE A 113 -18.79 -2.33 4.38
C PHE A 113 -19.05 -0.97 3.75
N ASP A 114 -20.25 -0.44 3.95
CA ASP A 114 -20.62 0.90 3.48
C ASP A 114 -20.25 1.94 4.56
N PRO A 115 -19.25 2.81 4.29
CA PRO A 115 -18.85 3.85 5.23
C PRO A 115 -19.98 4.86 5.54
N SER A 116 -21.03 4.94 4.72
CA SER A 116 -22.14 5.87 4.91
C SER A 116 -23.13 5.41 5.99
N THR A 117 -23.15 4.10 6.32
CA THR A 117 -23.95 3.55 7.43
C THR A 117 -23.17 3.60 8.74
N ASN A 118 -23.51 4.54 9.62
CA ASN A 118 -23.05 4.62 11.03
C ASN A 118 -21.54 4.81 11.27
N THR A 119 -20.79 5.39 10.34
CA THR A 119 -19.38 5.73 10.62
C THR A 119 -19.29 7.00 11.46
N ASN A 120 -18.54 6.93 12.57
CA ASN A 120 -18.24 8.10 13.40
C ASN A 120 -17.51 9.15 12.55
N GLN A 121 -18.11 10.33 12.40
CA GLN A 121 -17.57 11.40 11.54
C GLN A 121 -16.17 11.85 11.96
N ALA A 122 -15.84 11.81 13.25
CA ALA A 122 -14.49 12.11 13.74
C ALA A 122 -13.46 11.08 13.24
N VAL A 123 -13.85 9.80 13.18
CA VAL A 123 -13.01 8.73 12.61
C VAL A 123 -12.81 8.95 11.11
N VAL A 124 -13.86 9.33 10.37
CA VAL A 124 -13.73 9.66 8.93
C VAL A 124 -12.77 10.82 8.71
N ALA A 125 -12.91 11.91 9.47
CA ALA A 125 -12.04 13.08 9.37
C ALA A 125 -10.57 12.74 9.70
N MET A 126 -10.36 11.95 10.75
CA MET A 126 -9.02 11.48 11.13
C MET A 126 -8.38 10.64 10.02
N ARG A 127 -9.13 9.72 9.42
CA ARG A 127 -8.65 8.87 8.33
C ARG A 127 -8.31 9.67 7.07
N ASN A 128 -9.16 10.62 6.69
CA ASN A 128 -8.87 11.53 5.57
C ASN A 128 -7.59 12.34 5.83
N THR A 129 -7.40 12.82 7.06
CA THR A 129 -6.16 13.51 7.46
C THR A 129 -4.93 12.59 7.33
N MET A 130 -5.02 11.33 7.77
CA MET A 130 -3.91 10.36 7.62
C MET A 130 -3.59 10.08 6.16
N ARG A 131 -4.62 9.91 5.31
CA ARG A 131 -4.48 9.72 3.86
C ARG A 131 -3.78 10.93 3.22
N ASP A 132 -4.22 12.14 3.54
CA ASP A 132 -3.64 13.38 3.00
C ASP A 132 -2.18 13.56 3.43
N LEU A 133 -1.85 13.23 4.69
CA LEU A 133 -0.47 13.27 5.17
C LEU A 133 0.43 12.27 4.44
N ALA A 134 -0.06 11.05 4.19
CA ALA A 134 0.68 10.06 3.42
C ALA A 134 0.90 10.51 1.97
N HIS A 135 -0.15 11.01 1.31
CA HIS A 135 -0.05 11.54 -0.06
C HIS A 135 0.88 12.74 -0.19
N LYS A 136 0.85 13.67 0.78
CA LYS A 136 1.75 14.83 0.77
C LYS A 136 3.23 14.42 0.80
N ARG A 137 3.57 13.35 1.53
CA ARG A 137 4.94 12.82 1.62
C ARG A 137 5.36 12.05 0.37
N GLN A 138 4.42 11.32 -0.24
CA GLN A 138 4.65 10.61 -1.50
C GLN A 138 4.99 11.53 -2.70
N LYS A 139 4.91 12.86 -2.55
CA LYS A 139 5.23 13.83 -3.60
C LYS A 139 6.74 13.94 -3.90
N THR A 140 7.24 13.06 -4.77
CA THR A 140 8.05 13.43 -5.97
C THR A 140 8.15 12.31 -7.01
N THR A 141 7.31 11.26 -7.02
CA THR A 141 7.30 10.30 -8.15
C THR A 141 5.95 9.59 -8.27
N SER A 142 4.92 10.31 -8.72
CA SER A 142 3.71 9.63 -9.21
C SER A 142 4.00 9.07 -10.60
N LEU A 143 3.58 7.82 -10.88
CA LEU A 143 3.71 7.16 -12.19
C LEU A 143 3.14 8.00 -13.35
N SER A 144 2.22 8.93 -13.07
CA SER A 144 1.70 9.90 -14.05
C SER A 144 2.77 10.81 -14.66
N ASN A 145 3.89 11.05 -13.97
CA ASN A 145 4.99 11.85 -14.52
C ASN A 145 5.95 11.02 -15.38
N ILE A 146 5.90 9.69 -15.29
CA ILE A 146 6.75 8.79 -16.10
C ILE A 146 6.03 8.44 -17.42
N LEU A 147 4.69 8.33 -17.40
CA LEU A 147 3.87 8.07 -18.59
C LEU A 147 3.49 9.34 -19.39
N GLY A 148 3.78 10.54 -18.88
CA GLY A 148 3.55 11.81 -19.59
C GLY A 148 4.72 12.28 -20.47
N THR A 149 5.75 11.46 -20.62
CA THR A 149 6.99 11.79 -21.38
C THR A 149 7.41 10.71 -22.38
N LEU A 150 6.50 9.80 -22.73
CA LEU A 150 6.58 8.93 -23.91
C LEU A 150 5.42 9.25 -24.84
#